data_AF-A0A7V2TVP5-F1
#
_entry.id   AF-A0A7V2TVP5-F1
#
_cell.length_a   1.000
_cell.length_b   1.000
_cell.length_c   1.000
_cell.angle_alpha   90.00
_cell.angle_beta   90.00
_cell.angle_gamma   90.00
#
_symmetry.space_group_name_H-M   'P 1'
#
loop_
_entity.id
_entity.type
_entity.pdbx_description
1 polymer ?
#
loop_
_entity_poly.entity_id
_entity_poly.type
_entity_poly.pdbx_seq_one_letter_code
_entity_poly.pdbx_strand_id
1 'polypeptide(L)'
;MQRTQPRPALSILALSLVFLLPGCAAIPYEIAPDPERVLEPQQKKTFSIKASGDWRSSGVLVQKGAEYQITASGRWRISSFPSWVGPDGIGTQSLFPIVDGYTEATLIAKIGDQPPFAVGNSFRLQPRSDGLPYFRINDRNTGDNQGQVEVSVENVTQIREALPPPAVAPGRDLPKMAVWDLSSGNIPPAYAQDLTYILVSEINKLAKDEIYSQENVRTLAGWTAERMALGCTDSKCLTALGPIDIAKLISGRIGKIGDTCSLSLSLFDTQKVGAERSISEFTRSENERIRLLQQGVRKLLAPPP
;
A
#
# COMPACT_ATOMS: atom_id res chain seq x y z
N MET A 1 94.78 45.97 -22.82
CA MET A 1 94.50 44.97 -23.87
C MET A 1 93.04 44.55 -23.75
N GLN A 2 92.33 44.56 -24.90
CA GLN A 2 90.97 44.04 -25.17
C GLN A 2 89.83 44.55 -24.26
N ARG A 3 89.03 45.57 -24.61
CA ARG A 3 88.01 45.67 -25.68
C ARG A 3 87.09 44.45 -25.81
N THR A 4 85.87 44.58 -25.28
CA THR A 4 84.62 44.15 -25.92
C THR A 4 83.47 45.08 -25.51
N GLN A 5 82.54 45.25 -26.44
CA GLN A 5 81.61 46.36 -26.63
C GLN A 5 80.13 45.90 -26.36
N PRO A 6 79.04 46.65 -26.64
CA PRO A 6 78.03 47.01 -25.62
C PRO A 6 76.54 46.62 -25.93
N ARG A 7 75.63 46.95 -24.98
CA ARG A 7 74.13 47.11 -25.06
C ARG A 7 73.27 45.81 -25.21
N PRO A 8 71.93 45.81 -24.96
CA PRO A 8 70.98 46.89 -24.59
C PRO A 8 70.03 46.58 -23.39
N ALA A 9 69.19 47.57 -23.08
CA ALA A 9 68.11 47.57 -22.10
C ALA A 9 66.95 46.60 -22.43
N LEU A 10 66.25 46.11 -21.40
CA LEU A 10 64.84 45.72 -21.52
C LEU A 10 64.12 45.91 -20.17
N SER A 11 63.21 46.87 -20.13
CA SER A 11 62.19 47.02 -19.08
C SER A 11 61.33 45.76 -19.03
N ILE A 12 61.19 45.16 -17.85
CA ILE A 12 60.11 44.21 -17.58
C ILE A 12 59.14 44.91 -16.63
N LEU A 13 58.09 45.46 -17.23
CA LEU A 13 56.88 45.86 -16.54
C LEU A 13 56.32 44.58 -15.89
N ALA A 14 56.31 44.52 -14.56
CA ALA A 14 55.68 43.42 -13.84
C ALA A 14 54.16 43.50 -14.05
N LEU A 15 53.66 42.79 -15.06
CA LEU A 15 52.24 42.55 -15.25
C LEU A 15 51.80 41.57 -14.16
N SER A 16 51.35 42.09 -13.03
CA SER A 16 50.70 41.33 -11.97
C SER A 16 49.40 40.73 -12.51
N LEU A 17 49.54 39.53 -13.08
CA LEU A 17 48.45 38.67 -13.50
C LEU A 17 47.76 38.14 -12.25
N VAL A 18 46.76 38.87 -11.77
CA VAL A 18 45.81 38.39 -10.77
C VAL A 18 45.06 37.23 -11.41
N PHE A 19 45.53 36.00 -11.15
CA PHE A 19 44.73 34.80 -11.37
C PHE A 19 43.57 34.86 -10.38
N LEU A 20 42.44 35.43 -10.83
CA LEU A 20 41.13 35.16 -10.27
C LEU A 20 40.89 33.66 -10.42
N LEU A 21 41.27 32.89 -9.39
CA LEU A 21 40.74 31.55 -9.22
C LEU A 21 39.23 31.70 -9.24
N PRO A 22 38.49 31.03 -10.16
CA PRO A 22 37.05 30.98 -10.05
C PRO A 22 36.80 30.24 -8.74
N GLY A 23 36.52 31.00 -7.68
CA GLY A 23 35.98 30.45 -6.46
C GLY A 23 34.82 29.56 -6.90
N CYS A 24 34.83 28.30 -6.46
CA CYS A 24 33.72 27.39 -6.65
C CYS A 24 32.47 28.12 -6.18
N ALA A 25 31.73 28.73 -7.11
CA ALA A 25 30.41 29.20 -6.85
C ALA A 25 29.66 27.92 -6.47
N ALA A 26 29.29 27.81 -5.20
CA ALA A 26 28.32 26.82 -4.77
C ALA A 26 27.14 27.03 -5.69
N ILE A 27 26.91 26.10 -6.62
CA ILE A 27 25.69 26.08 -7.41
C ILE A 27 24.61 25.93 -6.35
N PRO A 28 23.74 26.94 -6.12
CA PRO A 28 22.59 26.72 -5.29
C PRO A 28 21.72 25.76 -6.10
N TYR A 29 21.83 24.46 -5.79
CA TYR A 29 20.85 23.47 -6.21
C TYR A 29 19.59 23.72 -5.36
N GLU A 30 19.00 24.91 -5.50
CA GLU A 30 17.56 25.07 -5.33
C GLU A 30 16.96 24.30 -6.50
N ILE A 31 16.71 23.00 -6.28
CA ILE A 31 15.75 22.27 -7.09
C ILE A 31 14.45 23.07 -6.94
N ALA A 32 14.10 23.85 -7.95
CA ALA A 32 12.78 24.46 -8.02
C ALA A 32 11.75 23.35 -7.72
N PRO A 33 10.79 23.57 -6.81
CA PRO A 33 9.79 22.56 -6.51
C PRO A 33 9.17 22.12 -7.84
N ASP A 34 9.28 20.82 -8.13
CA ASP A 34 8.69 20.23 -9.31
C ASP A 34 7.21 20.64 -9.32
N PRO A 35 6.74 21.37 -10.36
CA PRO A 35 5.39 21.92 -10.34
C PRO A 35 4.40 20.79 -10.08
N GLU A 36 3.44 21.07 -9.20
CA GLU A 36 2.40 20.11 -8.84
C GLU A 36 1.81 19.49 -10.11
N ARG A 37 1.91 18.17 -10.22
CA ARG A 37 1.51 17.48 -11.44
C ARG A 37 0.21 16.74 -11.22
N VAL A 38 -0.81 17.10 -11.99
CA VAL A 38 -1.95 16.21 -12.21
C VAL A 38 -1.46 15.06 -13.07
N LEU A 39 -1.64 13.84 -12.59
CA LEU A 39 -1.33 12.63 -13.36
C LEU A 39 -2.54 12.30 -14.24
N GLU A 40 -2.32 12.16 -15.54
CA GLU A 40 -3.30 11.51 -16.40
C GLU A 40 -3.46 10.04 -16.00
N PRO A 41 -4.59 9.39 -16.30
CA PRO A 41 -4.75 7.99 -15.97
C PRO A 41 -3.64 7.10 -16.57
N GLN A 42 -3.27 6.06 -15.84
CA GLN A 42 -2.11 5.18 -16.06
C GLN A 42 -0.74 5.87 -15.94
N GLN A 43 -0.70 7.18 -15.70
CA GLN A 43 0.56 7.84 -15.33
C GLN A 43 0.89 7.58 -13.87
N LYS A 44 2.18 7.40 -13.64
CA LYS A 44 2.78 7.14 -12.34
C LYS A 44 3.95 8.09 -12.12
N LYS A 45 4.12 8.52 -10.87
CA LYS A 45 5.29 9.26 -10.43
C LYS A 45 5.86 8.62 -9.17
N THR A 46 7.17 8.44 -9.17
CA THR A 46 7.92 7.86 -8.04
C THR A 46 8.80 8.94 -7.42
N PHE A 47 8.91 8.93 -6.10
CA PHE A 47 9.72 9.86 -5.33
C PHE A 47 10.26 9.19 -4.07
N SER A 48 11.38 9.70 -3.55
CA SER A 48 12.04 9.16 -2.37
C SER A 48 11.59 9.89 -1.10
N ILE A 49 11.15 9.12 -0.11
CA ILE A 49 10.77 9.59 1.23
C ILE A 49 11.81 9.12 2.22
N LYS A 50 12.62 10.06 2.71
CA LYS A 50 13.60 9.79 3.77
C LYS A 50 12.88 9.50 5.08
N ALA A 51 13.44 8.58 5.86
CA ALA A 51 12.97 8.28 7.21
C ALA A 51 13.12 9.49 8.15
N SER A 52 14.11 10.34 7.87
CA SER A 52 14.35 11.58 8.60
C SER A 52 13.78 12.82 7.95
N GLY A 53 13.45 13.78 8.82
CA GLY A 53 12.82 15.03 8.45
C GLY A 53 11.30 14.97 8.55
N ASP A 54 10.66 16.03 8.08
CA ASP A 54 9.22 16.19 8.18
C ASP A 54 8.49 15.65 6.93
N TRP A 55 7.18 15.88 6.88
CA TRP A 55 6.29 15.65 5.75
C TRP A 55 6.92 16.06 4.41
N ARG A 56 6.96 15.13 3.45
CA ARG A 56 7.45 15.39 2.09
C ARG A 56 6.34 15.22 1.07
N SER A 57 6.18 16.21 0.20
CA SER A 57 5.20 16.17 -0.88
C SER A 57 5.56 15.11 -1.92
N SER A 58 4.56 14.48 -2.51
CA SER A 58 4.70 13.67 -3.73
C SER A 58 4.98 14.50 -5.00
N GLY A 59 4.69 15.81 -4.97
CA GLY A 59 4.61 16.64 -6.16
C GLY A 59 3.50 16.20 -7.14
N VAL A 60 2.51 15.45 -6.65
CA VAL A 60 1.34 14.98 -7.41
C VAL A 60 0.08 15.58 -6.81
N LEU A 61 -0.68 16.32 -7.62
CA LEU A 61 -2.02 16.78 -7.24
C LEU A 61 -3.01 15.64 -7.44
N VAL A 62 -3.49 15.06 -6.33
CA VAL A 62 -4.57 14.06 -6.39
C VAL A 62 -5.91 14.77 -6.49
N GLN A 63 -6.79 14.30 -7.36
CA GLN A 63 -8.06 14.95 -7.65
C GLN A 63 -9.24 14.18 -7.07
N LYS A 64 -10.23 14.90 -6.56
CA LYS A 64 -11.50 14.35 -6.09
C LYS A 64 -12.19 13.60 -7.23
N GLY A 65 -12.67 12.40 -6.93
CA GLY A 65 -13.37 11.56 -7.90
C GLY A 65 -12.45 10.71 -8.79
N ALA A 66 -11.15 10.97 -8.79
CA ALA A 66 -10.16 10.05 -9.33
C ALA A 66 -9.80 8.95 -8.31
N GLU A 67 -9.15 7.91 -8.79
CA GLU A 67 -8.61 6.82 -7.98
C GLU A 67 -7.10 6.68 -8.20
N TYR A 68 -6.37 6.51 -7.10
CA TYR A 68 -4.92 6.38 -7.13
C TYR A 68 -4.47 5.10 -6.43
N GLN A 69 -3.46 4.45 -7.00
CA GLN A 69 -2.72 3.38 -6.34
C GLN A 69 -1.42 3.96 -5.81
N ILE A 70 -1.25 3.90 -4.50
CA ILE A 70 0.01 4.23 -3.83
C ILE A 70 0.72 2.92 -3.57
N THR A 71 1.99 2.81 -3.97
CA THR A 71 2.85 1.68 -3.63
C THR A 71 4.16 2.20 -3.07
N ALA A 72 4.74 1.47 -2.13
CA ALA A 72 6.01 1.83 -1.52
C ALA A 72 6.92 0.62 -1.38
N SER A 73 8.22 0.86 -1.53
CA SER A 73 9.26 -0.14 -1.34
C SER A 73 10.54 0.50 -0.81
N GLY A 74 11.51 -0.30 -0.41
CA GLY A 74 12.72 0.18 0.26
C GLY A 74 12.67 -0.11 1.75
N ARG A 75 13.62 0.49 2.49
CA ARG A 75 13.80 0.18 3.90
C ARG A 75 14.25 1.40 4.68
N TRP A 76 13.74 1.49 5.90
CA TRP A 76 14.19 2.44 6.90
C TRP A 76 14.21 1.80 8.28
N ARG A 77 14.71 2.55 9.27
CA ARG A 77 14.69 2.15 10.67
C ARG A 77 14.48 3.37 11.55
N ILE A 78 13.92 3.10 12.72
CA ILE A 78 13.84 4.04 13.84
C ILE A 78 14.96 3.76 14.84
N SER A 79 15.42 4.76 15.60
CA SER A 79 16.56 4.58 16.51
C SER A 79 16.27 3.58 17.64
N SER A 80 15.04 3.61 18.17
CA SER A 80 14.53 2.70 19.21
C SER A 80 14.53 1.23 18.78
N PHE A 81 14.67 0.96 17.46
CA PHE A 81 14.65 -0.38 16.92
C PHE A 81 15.68 -0.57 15.79
N PRO A 82 16.80 -1.27 16.03
CA PRO A 82 17.95 -1.25 15.12
C PRO A 82 17.70 -1.97 13.78
N SER A 83 16.62 -2.75 13.66
CA SER A 83 16.27 -3.52 12.47
C SER A 83 15.71 -2.65 11.35
N TRP A 84 16.22 -2.87 10.14
CA TRP A 84 15.67 -2.31 8.91
C TRP A 84 14.34 -2.97 8.56
N VAL A 85 13.30 -2.18 8.38
CA VAL A 85 11.95 -2.63 8.05
C VAL A 85 11.45 -1.97 6.77
N GLY A 86 10.47 -2.59 6.13
CA GLY A 86 9.80 -2.02 4.97
C GLY A 86 8.73 -1.00 5.36
N PRO A 87 8.06 -0.38 4.37
CA PRO A 87 7.00 0.61 4.58
C PRO A 87 5.84 0.18 5.49
N ASP A 88 5.53 -1.11 5.60
CA ASP A 88 4.51 -1.58 6.57
C ASP A 88 4.96 -1.46 8.03
N GLY A 89 6.28 -1.34 8.27
CA GLY A 89 6.85 -1.23 9.61
C GLY A 89 6.79 -2.52 10.44
N ILE A 90 6.48 -3.66 9.81
CA ILE A 90 6.38 -4.98 10.46
C ILE A 90 7.68 -5.33 11.17
N GLY A 91 7.57 -5.74 12.43
CA GLY A 91 8.71 -6.12 13.27
C GLY A 91 9.26 -4.98 14.14
N THR A 92 8.60 -3.82 14.17
CA THR A 92 8.87 -2.74 15.14
C THR A 92 7.75 -2.64 16.17
N GLN A 93 8.06 -2.13 17.38
CA GLN A 93 7.05 -1.84 18.40
C GLN A 93 6.45 -0.45 18.18
N SER A 94 5.23 -0.24 18.66
CA SER A 94 4.51 1.03 18.59
C SER A 94 4.44 1.61 20.00
N LEU A 95 5.25 2.63 20.29
CA LEU A 95 5.22 3.28 21.59
C LEU A 95 4.36 4.56 21.52
N PHE A 96 4.58 5.40 20.50
CA PHE A 96 3.91 6.68 20.32
C PHE A 96 3.72 7.06 18.84
N PRO A 97 2.96 6.28 18.06
CA PRO A 97 2.73 6.57 16.64
C PRO A 97 1.98 7.89 16.43
N ILE A 98 2.05 8.42 15.20
CA ILE A 98 1.19 9.54 14.77
C ILE A 98 -0.20 9.02 14.40
N VAL A 99 -0.26 7.90 13.68
CA VAL A 99 -1.48 7.17 13.30
C VAL A 99 -1.57 5.94 14.18
N ASP A 100 -2.52 5.96 15.12
CA ASP A 100 -2.75 4.87 16.07
C ASP A 100 -3.12 3.55 15.37
N GLY A 101 -2.75 2.43 15.99
CA GLY A 101 -2.98 1.09 15.45
C GLY A 101 -1.92 0.63 14.44
N TYR A 102 -0.97 1.49 14.07
CA TYR A 102 0.17 1.17 13.20
C TYR A 102 1.49 1.36 13.95
N THR A 103 2.58 0.77 13.44
CA THR A 103 3.89 0.88 14.08
C THR A 103 4.53 2.23 13.77
N GLU A 104 5.52 2.65 14.57
CA GLU A 104 6.23 3.90 14.35
C GLU A 104 7.00 3.91 13.03
N ALA A 105 7.30 2.74 12.47
CA ALA A 105 7.98 2.60 11.19
C ALA A 105 7.02 2.44 9.99
N THR A 106 5.70 2.51 10.18
CA THR A 106 4.75 2.46 9.06
C THR A 106 4.84 3.74 8.22
N LEU A 107 4.74 3.64 6.89
CA LEU A 107 4.59 4.79 6.00
C LEU A 107 3.18 5.36 6.17
N ILE A 108 3.10 6.66 6.45
CA ILE A 108 1.84 7.39 6.58
C ILE A 108 1.78 8.54 5.57
N ALA A 109 0.55 8.96 5.27
CA ALA A 109 0.27 10.11 4.41
C ALA A 109 -0.76 11.05 5.04
N LYS A 110 -0.79 12.30 4.57
CA LYS A 110 -1.89 13.24 4.80
C LYS A 110 -2.14 14.07 3.55
N ILE A 111 -3.36 14.58 3.38
CA ILE A 111 -3.73 15.45 2.26
C ILE A 111 -4.28 16.75 2.84
N GLY A 112 -3.61 17.86 2.56
CA GLY A 112 -3.89 19.16 3.20
C GLY A 112 -3.79 19.08 4.73
N ASP A 113 -4.74 19.72 5.41
CA ASP A 113 -4.83 19.76 6.89
C ASP A 113 -5.64 18.61 7.50
N GLN A 114 -6.01 17.61 6.69
CA GLN A 114 -6.74 16.45 7.19
C GLN A 114 -5.86 15.55 8.07
N PRO A 115 -6.46 14.79 9.01
CA PRO A 115 -5.73 13.82 9.80
C PRO A 115 -4.94 12.84 8.94
N PRO A 116 -3.73 12.43 9.37
CA PRO A 116 -2.92 11.47 8.65
C PRO A 116 -3.53 10.06 8.69
N PHE A 117 -3.18 9.25 7.69
CA PHE A 117 -3.62 7.86 7.54
C PHE A 117 -2.44 6.96 7.18
N ALA A 118 -2.56 5.66 7.48
CA ALA A 118 -1.55 4.67 7.16
C ALA A 118 -1.61 4.26 5.68
N VAL A 119 -0.43 4.11 5.08
CA VAL A 119 -0.25 3.71 3.68
C VAL A 119 0.42 2.35 3.58
N GLY A 120 1.50 2.12 4.35
CA GLY A 120 2.26 0.87 4.25
C GLY A 120 2.88 0.66 2.86
N ASN A 121 2.99 -0.61 2.45
CA ASN A 121 3.52 -1.02 1.15
C ASN A 121 2.57 -0.72 -0.02
N SER A 122 1.26 -0.67 0.23
CA SER A 122 0.24 -0.49 -0.82
C SER A 122 -1.05 0.08 -0.25
N PHE A 123 -1.57 1.13 -0.86
CA PHE A 123 -2.81 1.77 -0.46
C PHE A 123 -3.60 2.29 -1.67
N ARG A 124 -4.91 2.05 -1.67
CA ARG A 124 -5.83 2.56 -2.68
C ARG A 124 -6.49 3.84 -2.17
N LEU A 125 -6.16 4.96 -2.80
CA LEU A 125 -6.63 6.27 -2.41
C LEU A 125 -7.76 6.74 -3.33
N GLN A 126 -8.90 7.08 -2.72
CA GLN A 126 -9.95 7.86 -3.36
C GLN A 126 -10.05 9.22 -2.65
N PRO A 127 -9.50 10.30 -3.23
CA PRO A 127 -9.46 11.61 -2.58
C PRO A 127 -10.87 12.17 -2.35
N ARG A 128 -11.12 12.67 -1.14
CA ARG A 128 -12.39 13.37 -0.79
C ARG A 128 -12.42 14.81 -1.32
N SER A 129 -11.25 15.39 -1.51
CA SER A 129 -10.99 16.71 -2.06
C SER A 129 -9.70 16.67 -2.87
N ASP A 130 -9.53 17.62 -3.78
CA ASP A 130 -8.26 17.84 -4.44
C ASP A 130 -7.19 18.19 -3.40
N GLY A 131 -5.95 17.77 -3.63
CA GLY A 131 -4.85 18.17 -2.77
C GLY A 131 -3.56 17.41 -3.01
N LEU A 132 -2.51 17.87 -2.35
CA LEU A 132 -1.21 17.22 -2.37
C LEU A 132 -1.11 16.21 -1.22
N PRO A 133 -0.79 14.94 -1.50
CA PRO A 133 -0.43 13.99 -0.47
C PRO A 133 1.02 14.24 -0.03
N TYR A 134 1.20 14.36 1.28
CA TYR A 134 2.49 14.41 1.94
C TYR A 134 2.73 13.09 2.67
N PHE A 135 3.96 12.61 2.65
CA PHE A 135 4.36 11.33 3.22
C PHE A 135 5.45 11.49 4.27
N ARG A 136 5.45 10.59 5.27
CA ARG A 136 6.55 10.43 6.22
C ARG A 136 6.45 9.07 6.91
N ILE A 137 7.47 8.75 7.70
CA ILE A 137 7.42 7.65 8.67
C ILE A 137 6.49 8.01 9.85
N ASN A 138 5.80 7.04 10.43
CA ASN A 138 4.82 7.18 11.51
C ASN A 138 5.43 7.45 12.90
N ASP A 139 6.53 8.19 12.93
CA ASP A 139 7.31 8.47 14.12
C ASP A 139 7.25 9.97 14.41
N ARG A 140 7.05 10.34 15.67
CA ARG A 140 7.02 11.74 16.12
C ARG A 140 8.42 12.33 16.18
N ASN A 141 9.44 11.52 16.45
CA ASN A 141 10.83 11.95 16.51
C ASN A 141 11.61 11.39 15.33
N THR A 142 11.64 12.11 14.20
CA THR A 142 12.28 11.60 12.97
C THR A 142 13.75 11.95 12.82
N GLY A 143 14.33 12.71 13.75
CA GLY A 143 15.69 13.25 13.62
C GLY A 143 16.79 12.18 13.63
N ASP A 144 16.52 11.05 14.27
CA ASP A 144 17.43 9.92 14.45
C ASP A 144 17.13 8.72 13.53
N ASN A 145 16.10 8.85 12.69
CA ASN A 145 15.67 7.82 11.76
C ASN A 145 16.59 7.75 10.53
N GLN A 146 16.80 6.55 10.02
CA GLN A 146 17.73 6.30 8.92
C GLN A 146 17.08 5.51 7.79
N GLY A 147 17.53 5.77 6.57
CA GLY A 147 17.01 5.13 5.37
C GLY A 147 15.98 5.94 4.63
N GLN A 148 15.33 5.28 3.67
CA GLN A 148 14.33 5.86 2.82
C GLN A 148 13.47 4.77 2.17
N VAL A 149 12.27 5.16 1.79
CA VAL A 149 11.38 4.36 0.95
C VAL A 149 11.11 5.11 -0.34
N GLU A 150 11.00 4.38 -1.45
CA GLU A 150 10.49 4.92 -2.70
C GLU A 150 8.97 4.75 -2.70
N VAL A 151 8.26 5.85 -2.90
CA VAL A 151 6.80 5.89 -2.99
C VAL A 151 6.41 6.21 -4.41
N SER A 152 5.46 5.46 -4.93
CA SER A 152 4.87 5.62 -6.24
C SER A 152 3.41 5.99 -6.08
N VAL A 153 3.00 7.08 -6.70
CA VAL A 153 1.59 7.45 -6.86
C VAL A 153 1.21 7.28 -8.32
N GLU A 154 0.23 6.43 -8.59
CA GLU A 154 -0.28 6.12 -9.92
C GLU A 154 -1.76 6.50 -10.00
N ASN A 155 -2.16 7.25 -11.03
CA ASN A 155 -3.56 7.46 -11.32
C ASN A 155 -4.11 6.18 -11.98
N VAL A 156 -4.87 5.41 -11.22
CA VAL A 156 -5.49 4.16 -11.69
C VAL A 156 -6.96 4.32 -12.02
N THR A 157 -7.45 5.57 -12.07
CA THR A 157 -8.78 5.89 -12.56
C THR A 157 -8.95 5.21 -13.89
N GLN A 158 -9.90 4.29 -13.99
CA GLN A 158 -10.14 3.66 -15.28
C GLN A 158 -10.61 4.76 -16.23
N ILE A 159 -9.83 5.04 -17.29
CA ILE A 159 -10.36 5.70 -18.47
C ILE A 159 -11.36 4.69 -19.01
N ARG A 160 -12.62 4.81 -18.58
CA ARG A 160 -13.71 4.43 -19.45
C ARG A 160 -13.60 5.40 -20.61
N GLU A 161 -12.85 5.00 -21.62
CA GLU A 161 -13.09 5.52 -22.97
C GLU A 161 -14.60 5.38 -23.11
N ALA A 162 -15.29 6.47 -23.45
CA ALA A 162 -16.72 6.39 -23.71
C ALA A 162 -16.87 5.46 -24.90
N LEU A 163 -16.93 4.16 -24.62
CA LEU A 163 -17.34 3.13 -25.54
C LEU A 163 -18.64 3.70 -26.12
N PRO A 164 -18.82 3.73 -27.45
CA PRO A 164 -20.17 3.87 -27.98
C PRO A 164 -21.03 2.91 -27.16
N PRO A 165 -22.15 3.39 -26.58
CA PRO A 165 -22.87 2.66 -25.54
C PRO A 165 -22.92 1.21 -25.98
N PRO A 166 -22.29 0.27 -25.24
CA PRO A 166 -22.24 -1.10 -25.68
C PRO A 166 -23.68 -1.44 -25.99
N ALA A 167 -23.98 -1.78 -27.26
CA ALA A 167 -25.29 -2.25 -27.64
C ALA A 167 -25.63 -3.27 -26.58
N VAL A 168 -26.63 -2.95 -25.74
CA VAL A 168 -26.81 -3.55 -24.42
C VAL A 168 -26.80 -5.06 -24.60
N ALA A 169 -25.64 -5.67 -24.38
CA ALA A 169 -25.60 -7.05 -23.99
C ALA A 169 -26.20 -6.98 -22.59
N PRO A 170 -27.35 -7.65 -22.35
CA PRO A 170 -28.00 -7.57 -21.06
C PRO A 170 -26.95 -7.82 -19.99
N GLY A 171 -26.84 -6.88 -19.05
CA GLY A 171 -25.98 -7.02 -17.89
C GLY A 171 -26.21 -8.40 -17.33
N ARG A 172 -25.19 -9.25 -17.35
CA ARG A 172 -25.25 -10.44 -16.54
C ARG A 172 -25.20 -9.91 -15.12
N ASP A 173 -26.35 -9.91 -14.44
CA ASP A 173 -26.40 -9.91 -12.98
C ASP A 173 -25.56 -11.11 -12.54
N LEU A 174 -24.27 -10.88 -12.35
CA LEU A 174 -23.39 -11.90 -11.81
C LEU A 174 -23.75 -12.01 -10.33
N PRO A 175 -23.90 -13.24 -9.81
CA PRO A 175 -24.11 -13.42 -8.39
C PRO A 175 -22.98 -12.74 -7.60
N LYS A 176 -23.33 -12.06 -6.51
CA LYS A 176 -22.34 -11.40 -5.64
C LYS A 176 -21.85 -12.39 -4.60
N MET A 177 -20.54 -12.40 -4.37
CA MET A 177 -19.91 -13.27 -3.39
C MET A 177 -19.10 -12.45 -2.39
N ALA A 178 -19.37 -12.64 -1.10
CA ALA A 178 -18.59 -12.05 -0.03
C ALA A 178 -17.48 -13.00 0.44
N VAL A 179 -16.36 -12.43 0.86
CA VAL A 179 -15.24 -13.15 1.48
C VAL A 179 -14.99 -12.56 2.85
N TRP A 180 -15.15 -13.38 3.87
CA TRP A 180 -14.92 -13.00 5.26
C TRP A 180 -13.45 -13.14 5.66
N ASP A 181 -13.03 -12.35 6.64
CA ASP A 181 -11.68 -12.44 7.17
C ASP A 181 -11.43 -13.85 7.74
N LEU A 182 -10.24 -14.39 7.47
CA LEU A 182 -9.85 -15.68 8.02
C LEU A 182 -9.71 -15.58 9.53
N SER A 183 -10.44 -16.42 10.26
CA SER A 183 -10.24 -16.54 11.70
C SER A 183 -8.86 -17.13 12.02
N SER A 184 -8.16 -16.54 12.99
CA SER A 184 -6.84 -17.01 13.41
C SER A 184 -6.93 -18.15 14.42
N GLY A 185 -6.13 -19.19 14.23
CA GLY A 185 -5.98 -20.29 15.20
C GLY A 185 -4.53 -20.49 15.61
N ASN A 186 -4.15 -20.03 16.80
CA ASN A 186 -2.77 -20.21 17.27
C ASN A 186 -1.71 -19.63 16.30
N ILE A 187 -2.06 -18.52 15.65
CA ILE A 187 -1.19 -17.67 14.82
C ILE A 187 -1.54 -16.20 15.10
N PRO A 188 -0.66 -15.23 14.81
CA PRO A 188 -0.98 -13.81 14.98
C PRO A 188 -2.18 -13.37 14.11
N PRO A 189 -3.14 -12.59 14.63
CA PRO A 189 -4.29 -12.11 13.86
C PRO A 189 -3.91 -11.30 12.62
N ALA A 190 -2.89 -10.43 12.72
CA ALA A 190 -2.37 -9.67 11.58
C ALA A 190 -1.91 -10.59 10.42
N TYR A 191 -1.33 -11.74 10.75
CA TYR A 191 -0.90 -12.70 9.73
C TYR A 191 -2.09 -13.40 9.04
N ALA A 192 -3.18 -13.64 9.76
CA ALA A 192 -4.42 -14.13 9.17
C ALA A 192 -5.06 -13.06 8.25
N GLN A 193 -4.93 -11.78 8.59
CA GLN A 193 -5.39 -10.67 7.74
C GLN A 193 -4.60 -10.60 6.43
N ASP A 194 -3.27 -10.71 6.48
CA ASP A 194 -2.42 -10.73 5.28
C ASP A 194 -2.82 -11.88 4.33
N LEU A 195 -3.06 -13.06 4.89
CA LEU A 195 -3.51 -14.23 4.15
C LEU A 195 -4.93 -14.05 3.60
N THR A 196 -5.77 -13.27 4.26
CA THR A 196 -7.10 -12.89 3.76
C THR A 196 -7.00 -12.01 2.52
N TYR A 197 -6.09 -11.03 2.47
CA TYR A 197 -5.90 -10.23 1.25
C TYR A 197 -5.49 -11.09 0.05
N ILE A 198 -4.61 -12.08 0.28
CA ILE A 198 -4.23 -13.05 -0.74
C ILE A 198 -5.43 -13.92 -1.13
N LEU A 199 -6.25 -14.37 -0.17
CA LEU A 199 -7.47 -15.14 -0.42
C LEU A 199 -8.43 -14.40 -1.35
N VAL A 200 -8.76 -13.14 -1.04
CA VAL A 200 -9.64 -12.30 -1.87
C VAL A 200 -9.07 -12.14 -3.27
N SER A 201 -7.77 -11.85 -3.38
CA SER A 201 -7.09 -11.73 -4.68
C SER A 201 -7.15 -13.02 -5.49
N GLU A 202 -6.96 -14.19 -4.88
CA GLU A 202 -7.00 -15.48 -5.58
C GLU A 202 -8.41 -15.88 -5.99
N ILE A 203 -9.41 -15.61 -5.15
CA ILE A 203 -10.82 -15.82 -5.50
C ILE A 203 -11.20 -14.93 -6.68
N ASN A 204 -10.82 -13.65 -6.66
CA ASN A 204 -11.13 -12.70 -7.74
C ASN A 204 -10.53 -13.10 -9.10
N LYS A 205 -9.43 -13.88 -9.12
CA LYS A 205 -8.84 -14.42 -10.35
C LYS A 205 -9.62 -15.62 -10.92
N LEU A 206 -10.36 -16.34 -10.09
CA LEU A 206 -10.94 -17.65 -10.42
C LEU A 206 -12.47 -17.65 -10.48
N ALA A 207 -13.11 -16.84 -9.65
CA ALA A 207 -14.56 -16.74 -9.57
C ALA A 207 -15.13 -16.01 -10.79
N LYS A 208 -16.38 -16.35 -11.12
CA LYS A 208 -17.18 -15.64 -12.13
C LYS A 208 -18.18 -14.67 -11.48
N ASP A 209 -18.04 -14.50 -10.17
CA ASP A 209 -18.91 -13.74 -9.28
C ASP A 209 -18.29 -12.38 -9.00
N GLU A 210 -19.11 -11.41 -8.62
CA GLU A 210 -18.62 -10.11 -8.15
C GLU A 210 -18.16 -10.24 -6.69
N ILE A 211 -16.86 -10.04 -6.44
CA ILE A 211 -16.24 -10.33 -5.13
C ILE A 211 -16.22 -9.10 -4.23
N TYR A 212 -16.69 -9.27 -2.99
CA TYR A 212 -16.70 -8.25 -1.95
C TYR A 212 -15.92 -8.73 -0.73
N SER A 213 -14.93 -7.96 -0.27
CA SER A 213 -14.31 -8.23 1.04
C SER A 213 -15.26 -7.87 2.19
N GLN A 214 -15.00 -8.39 3.38
CA GLN A 214 -15.70 -7.98 4.60
C GLN A 214 -15.70 -6.45 4.81
N GLU A 215 -14.60 -5.77 4.46
CA GLU A 215 -14.52 -4.30 4.53
C GLU A 215 -15.41 -3.61 3.48
N ASN A 216 -15.47 -4.15 2.25
CA ASN A 216 -16.37 -3.63 1.22
C ASN A 216 -17.84 -3.80 1.64
N VAL A 217 -18.20 -4.98 2.15
CA VAL A 217 -19.54 -5.26 2.68
C VAL A 217 -19.87 -4.29 3.82
N ARG A 218 -18.95 -4.09 4.77
CA ARG A 218 -19.13 -3.12 5.88
C ARG A 218 -19.39 -1.70 5.37
N THR A 219 -18.60 -1.26 4.39
CA THR A 219 -18.69 0.09 3.83
C THR A 219 -20.02 0.29 3.12
N LEU A 220 -20.42 -0.67 2.29
CA LEU A 220 -21.65 -0.60 1.50
C LEU A 220 -22.92 -0.80 2.34
N ALA A 221 -22.84 -1.61 3.40
CA ALA A 221 -23.95 -1.84 4.32
C ALA A 221 -24.10 -0.75 5.39
N GLY A 222 -23.18 0.24 5.43
CA GLY A 222 -23.22 1.35 6.39
C GLY A 222 -23.04 0.92 7.85
N TRP A 223 -22.32 -0.17 8.10
CA TRP A 223 -22.17 -0.70 9.46
C TRP A 223 -21.18 0.13 10.30
N THR A 224 -21.58 0.45 11.54
CA THR A 224 -20.74 1.11 12.55
C THR A 224 -19.95 0.09 13.37
N ALA A 225 -18.82 0.52 13.97
CA ALA A 225 -18.00 -0.35 14.84
C ALA A 225 -18.80 -0.92 16.04
N GLU A 226 -19.78 -0.17 16.53
CA GLU A 226 -20.69 -0.55 17.62
C GLU A 226 -21.64 -1.71 17.23
N ARG A 227 -22.12 -1.75 15.97
CA ARG A 227 -22.90 -2.89 15.45
C ARG A 227 -22.08 -4.18 15.36
N MET A 228 -20.78 -4.08 15.11
CA MET A 228 -19.89 -5.25 15.03
C MET A 228 -19.60 -5.86 16.41
N ALA A 229 -19.58 -5.03 17.47
CA ALA A 229 -19.42 -5.47 18.85
C ALA A 229 -20.60 -6.31 19.36
N LEU A 230 -21.76 -6.27 18.69
CA LEU A 230 -22.96 -7.05 19.01
C LEU A 230 -22.90 -8.52 18.55
N GLY A 231 -21.70 -9.06 18.26
CA GLY A 231 -21.48 -10.50 18.06
C GLY A 231 -21.66 -10.99 16.62
N CYS A 232 -21.50 -10.12 15.63
CA CYS A 232 -21.59 -10.46 14.20
C CYS A 232 -20.29 -11.10 13.66
N THR A 233 -19.74 -12.09 14.37
CA THR A 233 -18.44 -12.72 14.03
C THR A 233 -18.56 -14.17 13.52
N ASP A 234 -19.75 -14.76 13.58
CA ASP A 234 -20.03 -16.14 13.14
C ASP A 234 -21.08 -16.17 12.01
N SER A 235 -21.43 -17.36 11.51
CA SER A 235 -22.42 -17.59 10.44
C SER A 235 -23.80 -16.91 10.65
N LYS A 236 -24.12 -16.51 11.88
CA LYS A 236 -25.28 -15.67 12.23
C LYS A 236 -25.22 -14.25 11.65
N CYS A 237 -24.04 -13.78 11.22
CA CYS A 237 -23.82 -12.50 10.54
C CYS A 237 -24.35 -12.49 9.09
N LEU A 238 -24.55 -13.66 8.48
CA LEU A 238 -25.16 -13.77 7.14
C LEU A 238 -26.53 -13.11 7.06
N THR A 239 -27.32 -13.15 8.14
CA THR A 239 -28.64 -12.51 8.22
C THR A 239 -28.55 -10.98 8.41
N ALA A 240 -27.36 -10.45 8.76
CA ALA A 240 -27.12 -9.03 9.00
C ALA A 240 -26.67 -8.25 7.76
N LEU A 241 -26.36 -8.93 6.63
CA LEU A 241 -25.80 -8.39 5.37
C LEU A 241 -26.60 -7.25 4.71
N GLY A 242 -27.78 -6.92 5.23
CA GLY A 242 -28.50 -5.70 4.87
C GLY A 242 -28.97 -5.70 3.41
N PRO A 243 -28.97 -4.55 2.71
CA PRO A 243 -29.54 -4.42 1.37
C PRO A 243 -28.64 -4.97 0.24
N ILE A 244 -27.49 -5.55 0.54
CA ILE A 244 -26.57 -6.10 -0.47
C ILE A 244 -27.00 -7.53 -0.77
N ASP A 245 -27.46 -7.78 -1.99
CA ASP A 245 -27.87 -9.11 -2.48
C ASP A 245 -26.65 -10.03 -2.71
N ILE A 246 -26.05 -10.49 -1.61
CA ILE A 246 -24.93 -11.45 -1.62
C ILE A 246 -25.51 -12.85 -1.77
N ALA A 247 -25.21 -13.51 -2.88
CA ALA A 247 -25.66 -14.87 -3.18
C ALA A 247 -24.78 -15.92 -2.47
N LYS A 248 -23.48 -15.64 -2.28
CA LYS A 248 -22.54 -16.60 -1.70
C LYS A 248 -21.60 -15.96 -0.69
N LEU A 249 -21.21 -16.71 0.34
CA LEU A 249 -20.20 -16.31 1.32
C LEU A 249 -19.07 -17.35 1.36
N ILE A 250 -17.83 -16.89 1.29
CA ILE A 250 -16.66 -17.67 1.68
C ILE A 250 -16.22 -17.23 3.07
N SER A 251 -16.08 -18.17 3.99
CA SER A 251 -15.46 -17.96 5.29
C SER A 251 -14.40 -19.03 5.55
N GLY A 252 -13.48 -18.76 6.46
CA GLY A 252 -12.45 -19.75 6.77
C GLY A 252 -11.68 -19.50 8.04
N ARG A 253 -10.77 -20.42 8.29
CA ARG A 253 -9.85 -20.40 9.42
C ARG A 253 -8.48 -20.81 8.94
N ILE A 254 -7.46 -20.10 9.41
CA ILE A 254 -6.07 -20.55 9.28
C ILE A 254 -5.44 -20.62 10.65
N GLY A 255 -4.73 -21.72 10.91
CA GLY A 255 -4.13 -21.91 12.21
C GLY A 255 -3.07 -22.99 12.27
N LYS A 256 -2.32 -23.01 13.37
CA LYS A 256 -1.20 -23.92 13.60
C LYS A 256 -1.52 -24.92 14.71
N ILE A 257 -1.39 -26.20 14.40
CA ILE A 257 -1.54 -27.33 15.32
C ILE A 257 -0.20 -28.06 15.37
N GLY A 258 0.54 -27.89 16.46
CA GLY A 258 1.93 -28.37 16.54
C GLY A 258 2.82 -27.70 15.48
N ASP A 259 3.41 -28.49 14.59
CA ASP A 259 4.21 -28.04 13.45
C ASP A 259 3.38 -27.82 12.17
N THR A 260 2.12 -28.25 12.17
CA THR A 260 1.28 -28.31 10.98
C THR A 260 0.35 -27.10 10.91
N CYS A 261 0.43 -26.36 9.81
CA CYS A 261 -0.55 -25.34 9.48
C CYS A 261 -1.76 -25.99 8.82
N SER A 262 -2.95 -25.58 9.26
CA SER A 262 -4.25 -25.99 8.75
C SER A 262 -4.96 -24.78 8.15
N LEU A 263 -5.52 -24.95 6.96
CA LEU A 263 -6.41 -24.00 6.32
C LEU A 263 -7.74 -24.70 6.09
N SER A 264 -8.82 -24.15 6.64
CA SER A 264 -10.19 -24.60 6.38
C SER A 264 -10.96 -23.48 5.72
N LEU A 265 -11.58 -23.76 4.58
CA LEU A 265 -12.43 -22.81 3.87
C LEU A 265 -13.81 -23.44 3.64
N SER A 266 -14.85 -22.62 3.76
CA SER A 266 -16.24 -23.02 3.55
C SER A 266 -16.91 -22.01 2.64
N LEU A 267 -17.63 -22.51 1.64
CA LEU A 267 -18.49 -21.77 0.73
C LEU A 267 -19.94 -22.01 1.14
N PHE A 268 -20.69 -20.94 1.34
CA PHE A 268 -22.11 -20.94 1.69
C PHE A 268 -22.90 -20.29 0.58
N ASP A 269 -24.06 -20.87 0.27
CA ASP A 269 -25.12 -20.23 -0.50
C ASP A 269 -26.05 -19.58 0.53
N THR A 270 -26.28 -18.27 0.42
CA THR A 270 -27.01 -17.50 1.44
C THR A 270 -28.49 -17.86 1.52
N GLN A 271 -29.02 -18.55 0.49
CA GLN A 271 -30.40 -19.03 0.44
C GLN A 271 -30.53 -20.47 0.95
N LYS A 272 -29.42 -21.18 1.20
CA LYS A 272 -29.42 -22.58 1.66
C LYS A 272 -28.93 -22.70 3.09
N VAL A 273 -29.42 -23.73 3.77
CA VAL A 273 -28.96 -24.08 5.12
C VAL A 273 -27.69 -24.92 5.01
N GLY A 274 -26.58 -24.38 5.54
CA GLY A 274 -25.30 -25.08 5.61
C GLY A 274 -24.30 -24.71 4.50
N ALA A 275 -23.08 -25.23 4.61
CA ALA A 275 -22.03 -24.97 3.62
C ALA A 275 -22.29 -25.77 2.33
N GLU A 276 -22.33 -25.10 1.19
CA GLU A 276 -22.35 -25.72 -0.15
C GLU A 276 -21.10 -26.59 -0.33
N ARG A 277 -19.95 -26.11 0.17
CA ARG A 277 -18.70 -26.85 0.14
C ARG A 277 -17.81 -26.46 1.29
N SER A 278 -17.01 -27.39 1.77
CA SER A 278 -15.92 -27.12 2.72
C SER A 278 -14.69 -27.93 2.34
N ILE A 279 -13.53 -27.31 2.45
CA ILE A 279 -12.23 -27.96 2.24
C ILE A 279 -11.35 -27.77 3.47
N SER A 280 -10.38 -28.64 3.65
CA SER A 280 -9.33 -28.49 4.65
C SER A 280 -8.02 -28.99 4.09
N GLU A 281 -6.99 -28.15 4.14
CA GLU A 281 -5.67 -28.42 3.60
C GLU A 281 -4.63 -28.21 4.71
N PHE A 282 -3.53 -28.96 4.62
CA PHE A 282 -2.48 -28.95 5.64
C PHE A 282 -1.10 -28.81 4.99
N THR A 283 -0.22 -28.03 5.62
CA THR A 283 1.20 -28.01 5.28
C THR A 283 2.04 -27.92 6.55
N ARG A 284 3.25 -28.51 6.52
CA ARG A 284 4.25 -28.35 7.58
C ARG A 284 5.23 -27.19 7.31
N SER A 285 5.18 -26.59 6.12
CA SER A 285 6.10 -25.53 5.69
C SER A 285 5.43 -24.17 5.75
N GLU A 286 6.01 -23.22 6.50
CA GLU A 286 5.50 -21.85 6.55
C GLU A 286 5.58 -21.14 5.19
N ASN A 287 6.61 -21.46 4.40
CA ASN A 287 6.81 -20.91 3.06
C ASN A 287 5.79 -21.42 2.04
N GLU A 288 5.08 -22.50 2.34
CA GLU A 288 4.07 -23.09 1.45
C GLU A 288 2.65 -22.62 1.75
N ARG A 289 2.43 -21.81 2.80
CA ARG A 289 1.08 -21.37 3.20
C ARG A 289 0.33 -20.61 2.11
N ILE A 290 1.03 -19.81 1.30
CA ILE A 290 0.43 -19.13 0.14
C ILE A 290 -0.02 -20.16 -0.91
N ARG A 291 0.82 -21.17 -1.20
CA ARG A 291 0.48 -22.24 -2.14
C ARG A 291 -0.68 -23.10 -1.62
N LEU A 292 -0.68 -23.40 -0.33
CA LEU A 292 -1.77 -24.11 0.35
C LEU A 292 -3.10 -23.37 0.16
N LEU A 293 -3.07 -22.06 0.34
CA LEU A 293 -4.24 -21.19 0.17
C LEU A 293 -4.71 -21.14 -1.29
N GLN A 294 -3.80 -20.95 -2.24
CA GLN A 294 -4.11 -21.01 -3.67
C GLN A 294 -4.73 -22.36 -4.08
N GLN A 295 -4.19 -23.46 -3.57
CA GLN A 295 -4.73 -24.80 -3.82
C GLN A 295 -6.11 -24.98 -3.18
N GLY A 296 -6.28 -24.53 -1.94
CA GLY A 296 -7.55 -24.55 -1.22
C GLY A 296 -8.64 -23.79 -1.97
N VAL A 297 -8.36 -22.58 -2.48
CA VAL A 297 -9.31 -21.80 -3.28
C VAL A 297 -9.70 -22.53 -4.56
N ARG A 298 -8.73 -23.08 -5.31
CA ARG A 298 -9.02 -23.82 -6.55
C ARG A 298 -9.93 -25.02 -6.29
N LYS A 299 -9.69 -25.77 -5.21
CA LYS A 299 -10.55 -26.89 -4.80
C LYS A 299 -11.93 -26.41 -4.34
N LEU A 300 -11.98 -25.32 -3.58
CA LEU A 300 -13.22 -24.75 -3.09
C LEU A 300 -14.12 -24.23 -4.22
N LEU A 301 -13.55 -23.70 -5.30
CA LEU A 301 -14.30 -23.13 -6.44
C LEU A 301 -14.43 -24.07 -7.64
N ALA A 302 -13.87 -25.29 -7.56
CA ALA A 302 -13.98 -26.26 -8.65
C ALA A 302 -15.46 -26.60 -8.98
N PRO A 303 -15.81 -26.94 -10.22
CA PRO A 303 -17.14 -27.49 -10.49
C PRO A 303 -17.40 -28.72 -9.61
N PRO A 304 -18.64 -28.98 -9.17
CA PRO A 304 -18.96 -30.27 -8.57
C PRO A 304 -18.58 -31.41 -9.54
N PRO A 305 -18.10 -32.55 -9.01
CA PRO A 305 -17.79 -33.72 -9.83
C PRO A 305 -19.04 -34.29 -10.52
#